data_AF-A0A848ZJ33-F1
#
_entry.id   AF-A0A848ZJ33-F1
#
_cell.length_a   1.000
_cell.length_b   1.000
_cell.length_c   1.000
_cell.angle_alpha   90.00
_cell.angle_beta   90.00
_cell.angle_gamma   90.00
#
_symmetry.space_group_name_H-M   'P 1'
#
loop_
_entity.id
_entity.type
_entity.pdbx_description
1 polymer ?
#
loop_
_entity_poly.entity_id
_entity_poly.type
_entity_poly.pdbx_seq_one_letter_code
_entity_poly.pdbx_strand_id
1 'polypeptide(L)'
;MRNKLPVLLVCCLIVFPSLAQDIGTTNPLQNTTAIIPNQGASFSSIWRGILGMISLVFIAYLFSNNRKAINWKTAGVGLSLQLLLAICILIGEKIGFNAFGYRFDLSFVSKFFEFGGKIFVSILDFTRAGSKFLFEGLVVDMDTFGFIFAFQVLPTIIFFSALTSVLFYLGIIQKVVKALAWLLSKTLGISGAESLSVTGNIFLGQTEAPLLIKAYLEKMNRSEILLVMIGGMATVAGAVLAAYIGFLGGDDPILRLQFAKHLLAASVMA
;
A
#
# COMPACT_ATOMS: atom_id res chain seq x y z
N MET A 1 11.65 32.96 4.97
CA MET A 1 12.11 31.66 4.41
C MET A 1 11.24 31.15 3.24
N ARG A 2 10.57 32.01 2.44
CA ARG A 2 9.52 31.56 1.49
C ARG A 2 10.02 31.25 0.06
N ASN A 3 11.23 31.67 -0.33
CA ASN A 3 11.70 31.59 -1.74
C ASN A 3 12.76 30.51 -2.04
N LYS A 4 13.26 29.76 -1.05
CA LYS A 4 14.29 28.71 -1.29
C LYS A 4 13.76 27.26 -1.22
N LEU A 5 12.49 27.10 -0.84
CA LEU A 5 11.84 25.80 -0.70
C LEU A 5 11.71 25.01 -2.02
N PRO A 6 11.29 25.61 -3.16
CA PRO A 6 11.22 24.88 -4.42
C PRO A 6 12.61 24.52 -4.96
N VAL A 7 13.61 25.38 -4.74
CA VAL A 7 15.00 25.13 -5.18
C VAL A 7 15.63 23.96 -4.41
N LEU A 8 15.35 23.84 -3.10
CA LEU A 8 15.86 22.73 -2.27
C LEU A 8 15.24 21.38 -2.68
N LEU A 9 13.95 21.38 -3.04
CA LEU A 9 13.20 20.19 -3.43
C LEU A 9 13.65 19.68 -4.81
N VAL A 10 13.88 20.60 -5.75
CA VAL A 10 14.47 20.30 -7.07
C VAL A 10 15.90 19.80 -6.95
N CYS A 11 16.73 20.39 -6.08
CA CYS A 11 18.09 19.88 -5.83
C CYS A 11 18.08 18.46 -5.24
N CYS A 12 17.17 18.13 -4.31
CA CYS A 12 17.09 16.77 -3.77
C CYS A 12 16.65 15.76 -4.85
N LEU A 13 15.67 16.09 -5.69
CA LEU A 13 15.20 15.18 -6.74
C LEU A 13 16.25 14.91 -7.84
N ILE A 14 17.17 15.84 -8.08
CA ILE A 14 18.23 15.69 -9.10
C ILE A 14 19.47 14.99 -8.55
N VAL A 15 19.85 15.25 -7.29
CA VAL A 15 21.12 14.77 -6.72
C VAL A 15 21.05 13.32 -6.23
N PHE A 16 19.87 12.85 -5.79
CA PHE A 16 19.72 11.49 -5.26
C PHE A 16 19.78 10.37 -6.32
N PRO A 17 19.19 10.50 -7.53
CA PRO A 17 19.35 9.49 -8.58
C PRO A 17 20.79 9.38 -9.07
N SER A 18 21.49 10.51 -9.23
CA SER A 18 22.86 10.54 -9.75
C SER A 18 23.87 9.88 -8.81
N LEU A 19 23.71 10.05 -7.49
CA LEU A 19 24.60 9.41 -6.50
C LEU A 19 24.32 7.91 -6.32
N ALA A 20 23.10 7.45 -6.60
CA ALA A 20 22.76 6.03 -6.54
C ALA A 20 23.25 5.24 -7.77
N GLN A 21 23.47 5.91 -8.90
CA GLN A 21 23.84 5.28 -10.17
C GLN A 21 25.35 5.11 -10.38
N ASP A 22 26.20 5.75 -9.57
CA ASP A 22 27.66 5.78 -9.75
C ASP A 22 28.46 4.76 -8.91
N ILE A 23 27.84 3.67 -8.44
CA ILE A 23 28.57 2.56 -7.81
C ILE A 23 28.58 1.36 -8.77
N GLY A 24 29.56 1.35 -9.68
CA GLY A 24 29.99 0.12 -10.37
C GLY A 24 30.21 0.23 -11.88
N THR A 25 31.14 1.06 -12.34
CA THR A 25 31.76 0.85 -13.66
C THR A 25 32.69 -0.38 -13.59
N THR A 26 32.18 -1.56 -13.93
CA THR A 26 33.01 -2.72 -14.27
C THR A 26 32.48 -3.39 -15.55
N ASN A 27 33.23 -3.21 -16.65
CA ASN A 27 33.33 -3.99 -17.89
C ASN A 27 32.06 -4.70 -18.46
N PRO A 28 31.62 -4.36 -19.70
CA PRO A 28 30.36 -4.86 -20.29
C PRO A 28 30.41 -6.28 -20.90
N LEU A 29 31.25 -7.19 -20.41
CA LEU A 29 31.40 -8.53 -21.01
C LEU A 29 31.44 -9.65 -19.97
N GLN A 30 30.29 -9.94 -19.35
CA GLN A 30 29.89 -11.26 -18.82
C GLN A 30 28.42 -11.17 -18.35
N ASN A 31 27.49 -11.17 -19.31
CA ASN A 31 26.07 -11.30 -19.02
C ASN A 31 25.74 -12.74 -18.62
N THR A 32 26.07 -13.12 -17.39
CA THR A 32 25.27 -14.13 -16.69
C THR A 32 24.04 -13.40 -16.18
N THR A 33 22.95 -13.41 -16.94
CA THR A 33 21.62 -12.97 -16.55
C THR A 33 21.02 -13.89 -15.47
N ALA A 34 21.79 -14.21 -14.44
CA ALA A 34 21.28 -14.84 -13.24
C ALA A 34 20.74 -13.71 -12.36
N ILE A 35 19.42 -13.65 -12.22
CA ILE A 35 18.77 -12.81 -11.21
C ILE A 35 19.42 -13.15 -9.87
N ILE A 36 20.18 -12.22 -9.30
CA ILE A 36 20.88 -12.43 -8.04
C ILE A 36 19.80 -12.69 -6.98
N PRO A 37 19.75 -13.88 -6.36
CA PRO A 37 18.71 -14.20 -5.39
C PRO A 37 18.84 -13.30 -4.17
N ASN A 38 17.71 -12.99 -3.53
CA ASN A 38 17.67 -12.17 -2.32
C ASN A 38 18.57 -12.78 -1.23
N GLN A 39 19.65 -12.08 -0.88
CA GLN A 39 20.64 -12.52 0.11
C GLN A 39 20.16 -12.38 1.57
N GLY A 40 18.89 -12.04 1.78
CA GLY A 40 18.28 -11.92 3.10
C GLY A 40 18.67 -10.64 3.84
N ALA A 41 18.39 -10.61 5.14
CA ALA A 41 18.68 -9.46 5.99
C ALA A 41 20.15 -9.46 6.42
N SER A 42 20.97 -8.62 5.79
CA SER A 42 22.34 -8.35 6.25
C SER A 42 22.38 -7.13 7.18
N PHE A 43 23.42 -7.01 8.00
CA PHE A 43 23.63 -5.82 8.85
C PHE A 43 23.67 -4.53 8.01
N SER A 44 24.32 -4.57 6.85
CA SER A 44 24.37 -3.46 5.89
C SER A 44 22.97 -3.10 5.37
N SER A 45 22.16 -4.10 5.03
CA SER A 45 20.78 -3.89 4.53
C SER A 45 19.89 -3.25 5.59
N ILE A 46 19.98 -3.71 6.85
CA ILE A 46 19.17 -3.18 7.96
C ILE A 46 19.57 -1.74 8.27
N TRP A 47 20.87 -1.47 8.39
CA TRP A 47 21.36 -0.11 8.66
C TRP A 47 20.96 0.88 7.56
N ARG A 48 21.05 0.48 6.29
CA ARG A 48 20.58 1.28 5.15
C ARG A 48 19.07 1.56 5.23
N GLY A 49 18.26 0.57 5.61
CA GLY A 49 16.82 0.74 5.82
C GLY A 49 16.49 1.75 6.92
N ILE A 50 17.18 1.66 8.07
CA ILE A 50 17.03 2.60 9.19
C ILE A 50 17.43 4.01 8.77
N LEU A 51 18.55 4.17 8.06
CA LEU A 51 19.00 5.45 7.54
C LEU A 51 17.98 6.04 6.56
N GLY A 52 17.40 5.22 5.68
CA GLY A 52 16.32 5.62 4.78
C GLY A 52 15.09 6.15 5.53
N MET A 53 14.63 5.43 6.56
CA MET A 53 13.52 5.87 7.40
C MET A 53 13.81 7.20 8.10
N ILE A 54 14.98 7.34 8.74
CA ILE A 54 15.39 8.59 9.39
C ILE A 54 15.44 9.74 8.37
N SER A 55 15.93 9.47 7.16
CA SER A 55 16.01 10.47 6.09
C SER A 55 14.62 10.96 5.66
N LEU A 56 13.65 10.06 5.48
CA LEU A 56 12.27 10.42 5.15
C LEU A 56 11.60 11.25 6.26
N VAL A 57 11.78 10.84 7.52
CA VAL A 57 11.28 11.60 8.69
C VAL A 57 11.96 12.97 8.78
N PHE A 58 13.26 13.05 8.50
CA PHE A 58 14.02 14.30 8.49
C PHE A 58 13.54 15.25 7.38
N ILE A 59 13.26 14.73 6.18
CA ILE A 59 12.67 15.50 5.09
C ILE A 59 11.29 16.03 5.52
N ALA A 60 10.41 15.18 6.07
CA ALA A 60 9.11 15.61 6.58
C ALA A 60 9.24 16.70 7.66
N TYR A 61 10.23 16.58 8.55
CA TYR A 61 10.53 17.59 9.57
C TYR A 61 10.99 18.92 8.98
N LEU A 62 11.82 18.90 7.93
CA LEU A 62 12.29 20.12 7.25
C LEU A 62 11.15 20.90 6.60
N PHE A 63 10.21 20.19 5.96
CA PHE A 63 9.04 20.76 5.28
C PHE A 63 7.86 21.03 6.23
N SER A 64 7.97 20.71 7.52
CA SER A 64 6.93 21.00 8.51
C SER A 64 6.71 22.49 8.69
N ASN A 65 5.44 22.92 8.63
CA ASN A 65 5.04 24.32 8.82
C ASN A 65 5.33 24.84 10.24
N ASN A 66 5.18 23.99 11.26
CA ASN A 66 5.47 24.34 12.65
C ASN A 66 6.18 23.19 13.38
N ARG A 67 7.52 23.22 13.36
CA ARG A 67 8.39 22.19 13.94
C ARG A 67 8.24 22.00 15.45
N LYS A 68 7.76 23.03 16.16
CA LYS A 68 7.57 22.98 17.63
C LYS A 68 6.24 22.34 18.03
N ALA A 69 5.25 22.34 17.15
CA ALA A 69 3.93 21.76 17.39
C ALA A 69 3.84 20.28 16.98
N ILE A 70 4.95 19.66 16.55
CA ILE A 70 4.98 18.25 16.18
C ILE A 70 4.75 17.39 17.42
N ASN A 71 3.67 16.60 17.41
CA ASN A 71 3.44 15.60 18.43
C ASN A 71 4.26 14.33 18.13
N TRP A 72 5.48 14.28 18.67
CA TRP A 72 6.39 13.15 18.51
C TRP A 72 5.84 11.82 19.06
N LYS A 73 4.89 11.87 20.01
CA LYS A 73 4.23 10.66 20.51
C LYS A 73 3.34 10.04 19.43
N THR A 74 2.52 10.83 18.75
CA THR A 74 1.65 10.35 17.67
C THR A 74 2.48 9.87 16.48
N ALA A 75 3.51 10.63 16.07
CA ALA A 75 4.40 10.22 14.98
C ALA A 75 5.16 8.92 15.30
N GLY A 76 5.68 8.79 16.53
CA GLY A 76 6.36 7.59 17.01
C GLY A 76 5.44 6.37 17.04
N VAL A 77 4.22 6.50 17.58
CA VAL A 77 3.24 5.40 17.61
C VAL A 77 2.84 4.99 16.19
N GLY A 78 2.60 5.94 15.29
CA GLY A 78 2.29 5.64 13.88
C GLY A 78 3.41 4.86 13.18
N LEU A 79 4.65 5.33 13.31
CA LEU A 79 5.81 4.66 12.72
C LEU A 79 6.04 3.27 13.34
N SER A 80 5.86 3.14 14.66
CA SER A 80 5.95 1.86 15.34
C SER A 80 4.85 0.90 14.92
N LEU A 81 3.61 1.37 14.74
CA LEU A 81 2.49 0.54 14.27
C LEU A 81 2.74 0.05 12.84
N GLN A 82 3.23 0.91 11.96
CA GLN A 82 3.58 0.56 10.58
C GLN A 82 4.71 -0.48 10.53
N LEU A 83 5.79 -0.27 11.31
CA LEU A 83 6.89 -1.24 11.42
C LEU A 83 6.44 -2.57 12.02
N LEU A 84 5.61 -2.53 13.05
CA LEU A 84 5.08 -3.73 13.70
C LEU A 84 4.27 -4.53 12.68
N LEU A 85 3.36 -3.90 11.94
CA LEU A 85 2.60 -4.56 10.88
C LEU A 85 3.52 -5.14 9.79
N ALA A 86 4.52 -4.39 9.33
CA ALA A 86 5.49 -4.85 8.34
C ALA A 86 6.23 -6.12 8.81
N ILE A 87 6.72 -6.14 10.05
CA ILE A 87 7.41 -7.30 10.63
C ILE A 87 6.45 -8.49 10.77
N CYS A 88 5.20 -8.25 11.24
CA CYS A 88 4.18 -9.28 11.38
C CYS A 88 3.83 -9.96 10.05
N ILE A 89 3.81 -9.20 8.95
CA ILE A 89 3.40 -9.70 7.62
C ILE A 89 4.57 -10.34 6.87
N LEU A 90 5.78 -9.78 6.99
CA LEU A 90 6.94 -10.22 6.21
C LEU A 90 7.76 -11.31 6.90
N ILE A 91 7.90 -11.26 8.23
CA ILE A 91 8.77 -12.14 9.01
C ILE A 91 7.98 -12.90 10.09
N GLY A 92 6.68 -12.62 10.26
CA GLY A 92 5.85 -13.22 11.31
C GLY A 92 5.77 -14.75 11.28
N GLU A 93 5.95 -15.38 10.12
CA GLU A 93 6.02 -16.86 9.99
C GLU A 93 7.35 -17.45 10.50
N LYS A 94 8.42 -16.65 10.54
CA LYS A 94 9.75 -17.05 11.04
C LYS A 94 9.96 -16.68 12.50
N ILE A 95 9.23 -15.67 13.00
CA ILE A 95 9.29 -15.20 14.38
C ILE A 95 8.19 -15.90 15.19
N GLY A 96 8.59 -16.89 15.97
CA GLY A 96 7.73 -17.56 16.92
C GLY A 96 8.55 -18.24 18.00
N PHE A 97 7.99 -18.32 19.21
CA PHE A 97 8.61 -19.04 20.32
C PHE A 97 7.80 -20.29 20.63
N ASN A 98 8.49 -21.41 20.87
CA ASN A 98 7.85 -22.65 21.24
C ASN A 98 7.76 -22.69 22.77
N ALA A 99 6.54 -22.67 23.31
CA ALA A 99 6.28 -22.80 24.73
C ALA A 99 5.19 -23.86 24.96
N PHE A 100 5.38 -24.75 25.93
CA PHE A 100 4.37 -25.74 26.34
C PHE A 100 3.81 -26.60 25.20
N GLY A 101 4.63 -26.97 24.21
CA GLY A 101 4.20 -27.80 23.08
C GLY A 101 3.40 -27.07 22.00
N TYR A 102 3.18 -25.75 22.14
CA TYR A 102 2.54 -24.90 21.15
C TYR A 102 3.54 -23.90 20.56
N ARG A 103 3.52 -23.70 19.25
CA ARG A 103 4.29 -22.64 18.58
C ARG A 103 3.45 -21.36 18.65
N PHE A 104 3.86 -20.40 19.47
CA PHE A 104 3.29 -19.06 19.45
C PHE A 104 4.03 -18.25 18.38
N ASP A 105 3.44 -18.16 17.19
CA ASP A 105 3.96 -17.37 16.07
C ASP A 105 3.04 -16.21 15.71
N LEU A 106 3.57 -15.25 14.96
CA LEU A 106 2.78 -14.14 14.39
C LEU A 106 2.19 -14.53 13.02
N SER A 107 2.14 -15.82 12.70
CA SER A 107 1.65 -16.33 11.41
C SER A 107 0.18 -15.99 11.18
N PHE A 108 -0.62 -15.83 12.24
CA PHE A 108 -2.03 -15.44 12.12
C PHE A 108 -2.23 -14.16 11.30
N VAL A 109 -1.37 -13.14 11.49
CA VAL A 109 -1.45 -11.88 10.74
C VAL A 109 -1.13 -12.14 9.27
N SER A 110 -0.05 -12.85 8.98
CA SER A 110 0.33 -13.22 7.61
C SER A 110 -0.77 -14.03 6.90
N LYS A 111 -1.39 -14.99 7.61
CA LYS A 111 -2.52 -15.80 7.12
C LYS A 111 -3.78 -14.97 6.87
N PHE A 112 -4.05 -13.95 7.68
CA PHE A 112 -5.17 -13.03 7.46
C PHE A 112 -5.00 -12.27 6.15
N PHE A 113 -3.81 -11.71 5.88
CA PHE A 113 -3.51 -11.03 4.62
C PHE A 113 -3.48 -12.00 3.42
N GLU A 114 -3.00 -13.22 3.62
CA GLU A 114 -3.07 -14.27 2.59
C GLU A 114 -4.51 -14.65 2.24
N PHE A 115 -5.37 -14.80 3.26
CA PHE A 115 -6.80 -15.04 3.06
C PHE A 115 -7.47 -13.90 2.30
N GLY A 116 -7.18 -12.65 2.68
CA GLY A 116 -7.61 -11.48 1.92
C GLY A 116 -7.12 -11.52 0.46
N GLY A 117 -5.85 -11.89 0.26
CA GLY A 117 -5.27 -12.06 -1.08
C GLY A 117 -5.99 -13.11 -1.91
N LYS A 118 -6.34 -14.26 -1.33
CA LYS A 118 -7.13 -15.32 -2.00
C LYS A 118 -8.51 -14.83 -2.43
N ILE A 119 -9.17 -14.01 -1.60
CA ILE A 119 -10.44 -13.38 -1.98
C ILE A 119 -10.24 -12.47 -3.20
N PHE A 120 -9.21 -11.61 -3.18
CA PHE A 120 -8.91 -10.73 -4.32
C PHE A 120 -8.61 -11.51 -5.60
N VAL A 121 -7.82 -12.58 -5.52
CA VAL A 121 -7.54 -13.46 -6.67
C VAL A 121 -8.81 -14.13 -7.19
N SER A 122 -9.67 -14.63 -6.30
CA SER A 122 -10.95 -15.24 -6.71
C SER A 122 -11.86 -14.24 -7.43
N ILE A 123 -11.90 -12.98 -6.96
CA ILE A 123 -12.65 -11.91 -7.61
C ILE A 123 -12.07 -11.58 -8.99
N LEU A 124 -10.74 -11.59 -9.14
CA LEU A 124 -10.09 -11.43 -10.43
C LEU A 124 -10.48 -12.54 -11.40
N ASP A 125 -10.57 -13.77 -10.94
CA ASP A 125 -11.00 -14.89 -11.78
C ASP A 125 -12.46 -14.76 -12.23
N PHE A 126 -13.37 -14.29 -11.36
CA PHE A 126 -14.74 -13.95 -11.75
C PHE A 126 -14.80 -12.82 -12.79
N THR A 127 -13.95 -11.80 -12.62
CA THR A 127 -13.85 -10.70 -13.58
C THR A 127 -13.32 -11.21 -14.93
N ARG A 128 -12.34 -12.12 -14.93
CA ARG A 128 -11.79 -12.72 -16.15
C ARG A 128 -12.84 -13.54 -16.88
N ALA A 129 -13.69 -14.29 -16.16
CA ALA A 129 -14.81 -15.01 -16.78
C ALA A 129 -15.79 -14.05 -17.47
N GLY A 130 -16.14 -12.92 -16.84
CA GLY A 130 -16.97 -11.88 -17.45
C GLY A 130 -16.31 -11.19 -18.64
N SER A 131 -15.00 -10.95 -18.56
CA SER A 131 -14.23 -10.33 -19.64
C SER A 131 -14.09 -11.27 -20.84
N LYS A 132 -13.90 -12.57 -20.60
CA LYS A 132 -13.89 -13.58 -21.66
C LYS A 132 -15.25 -13.66 -22.37
N PHE A 133 -16.35 -13.59 -21.62
CA PHE A 133 -17.69 -13.54 -22.21
C PHE A 133 -17.90 -12.32 -23.13
N LEU A 134 -17.40 -11.14 -22.75
CA LEU A 134 -17.57 -9.91 -23.55
C LEU A 134 -16.56 -9.77 -24.70
N PHE A 135 -15.33 -10.24 -24.53
CA PHE A 135 -14.18 -9.88 -25.35
C PHE A 135 -13.31 -11.10 -25.73
N GLU A 136 -13.90 -12.28 -25.91
CA GLU A 136 -13.19 -13.56 -26.12
C GLU A 136 -12.00 -13.47 -27.09
N GLY A 137 -12.21 -12.88 -28.28
CA GLY A 137 -11.17 -12.75 -29.31
C GLY A 137 -10.09 -11.68 -29.05
N LEU A 138 -10.25 -10.81 -28.05
CA LEU A 138 -9.30 -9.74 -27.70
C LEU A 138 -8.60 -9.95 -26.34
N VAL A 139 -9.15 -10.83 -25.50
CA VAL A 139 -8.65 -11.11 -24.15
C VAL A 139 -7.95 -12.46 -24.06
N VAL A 140 -8.28 -13.42 -24.93
CA VAL A 140 -7.70 -14.78 -24.88
C VAL A 140 -6.57 -14.95 -25.90
N ASP A 141 -6.65 -14.27 -27.04
CA ASP A 141 -5.68 -14.38 -28.14
C ASP A 141 -4.47 -13.46 -27.92
N MET A 142 -3.63 -13.84 -26.94
CA MET A 142 -2.37 -13.14 -26.64
C MET A 142 -1.31 -13.36 -27.71
N ASP A 143 -1.46 -14.42 -28.52
CA ASP A 143 -0.48 -14.81 -29.55
C ASP A 143 -0.53 -13.85 -30.74
N THR A 144 -1.71 -13.31 -31.06
CA THR A 144 -1.91 -12.41 -32.21
C THR A 144 -1.72 -10.94 -31.86
N PHE A 145 -2.21 -10.50 -30.68
CA PHE A 145 -2.25 -9.07 -30.32
C PHE A 145 -1.45 -8.70 -29.06
N GLY A 146 -0.90 -9.68 -28.34
CA GLY A 146 -0.19 -9.46 -27.07
C GLY A 146 -1.11 -8.95 -25.95
N PHE A 147 -0.48 -8.45 -24.87
CA PHE A 147 -1.20 -7.96 -23.70
C PHE A 147 -1.90 -6.61 -23.98
N ILE A 148 -3.18 -6.64 -24.33
CA ILE A 148 -3.97 -5.41 -24.48
C ILE A 148 -4.48 -4.94 -23.11
N PHE A 149 -3.80 -3.93 -22.56
CA PHE A 149 -4.13 -3.34 -21.25
C PHE A 149 -5.62 -2.97 -21.11
N ALA A 150 -6.21 -2.37 -22.15
CA ALA A 150 -7.59 -1.89 -22.12
C ALA A 150 -8.62 -3.00 -21.82
N PHE A 151 -8.44 -4.20 -22.38
CA PHE A 151 -9.40 -5.30 -22.23
C PHE A 151 -9.10 -6.24 -21.08
N GLN A 152 -7.91 -6.15 -20.48
CA GLN A 152 -7.52 -7.00 -19.36
C GLN A 152 -7.62 -6.28 -18.02
N VAL A 153 -7.32 -4.99 -18.00
CA VAL A 153 -7.19 -4.21 -16.77
C VAL A 153 -8.43 -3.37 -16.50
N LEU A 154 -9.01 -2.70 -17.50
CA LEU A 154 -10.17 -1.83 -17.29
C LEU A 154 -11.44 -2.59 -16.83
N PRO A 155 -11.77 -3.79 -17.36
CA PRO A 155 -12.91 -4.56 -16.86
C PRO A 155 -12.79 -4.91 -15.38
N THR A 156 -11.55 -5.17 -14.91
CA THR A 156 -11.26 -5.41 -13.49
C THR A 156 -11.65 -4.20 -12.64
N ILE A 157 -11.30 -2.98 -13.09
CA ILE A 157 -11.67 -1.75 -12.39
C ILE A 157 -13.20 -1.60 -12.34
N ILE A 158 -13.89 -1.79 -13.48
CA ILE A 158 -15.35 -1.66 -13.56
C ILE A 158 -16.04 -2.65 -12.62
N PHE A 159 -15.63 -3.92 -12.64
CA PHE A 159 -16.20 -4.96 -11.78
C PHE A 159 -15.98 -4.65 -10.30
N PHE A 160 -14.75 -4.29 -9.90
CA PHE A 160 -14.45 -3.97 -8.51
C PHE A 160 -15.15 -2.69 -8.03
N SER A 161 -15.29 -1.67 -8.88
CA SER A 161 -16.07 -0.46 -8.56
C SER A 161 -17.54 -0.80 -8.34
N ALA A 162 -18.14 -1.65 -9.18
CA ALA A 162 -19.51 -2.11 -9.00
C ALA A 162 -19.67 -2.94 -7.71
N LEU A 163 -18.75 -3.88 -7.45
CA LEU A 163 -18.75 -4.69 -6.23
C LEU A 163 -18.62 -3.81 -4.97
N THR A 164 -17.68 -2.87 -4.98
CA THR A 164 -17.48 -1.92 -3.89
C THR A 164 -18.75 -1.10 -3.65
N SER A 165 -19.41 -0.63 -4.70
CA SER A 165 -20.70 0.08 -4.59
C SER A 165 -21.79 -0.78 -3.95
N VAL A 166 -21.87 -2.06 -4.28
CA VAL A 166 -22.82 -3.01 -3.65
C VAL A 166 -22.48 -3.21 -2.18
N LEU A 167 -21.21 -3.45 -1.84
CA LEU A 167 -20.76 -3.61 -0.45
C LEU A 167 -20.99 -2.35 0.39
N PHE A 168 -20.91 -1.18 -0.25
CA PHE A 168 -21.26 0.10 0.35
C PHE A 168 -22.77 0.21 0.59
N TYR A 169 -23.61 -0.14 -0.39
CA TYR A 169 -25.06 -0.14 -0.21
C TYR A 169 -25.52 -1.11 0.90
N LEU A 170 -24.89 -2.28 1.01
CA LEU A 170 -25.17 -3.29 2.03
C LEU A 170 -24.66 -2.93 3.44
N GLY A 171 -23.90 -1.85 3.61
CA GLY A 171 -23.40 -1.42 4.91
C GLY A 171 -22.16 -2.17 5.41
N ILE A 172 -21.53 -3.02 4.59
CA ILE A 172 -20.39 -3.87 5.00
C ILE A 172 -19.14 -3.01 5.18
N ILE A 173 -18.83 -2.17 4.19
CA ILE A 173 -17.67 -1.27 4.23
C ILE A 173 -17.76 -0.34 5.44
N GLN A 174 -18.94 0.19 5.72
CA GLN A 174 -19.16 1.12 6.83
C GLN A 174 -18.87 0.45 8.19
N LYS A 175 -19.26 -0.81 8.38
CA LYS A 175 -18.98 -1.56 9.61
C LYS A 175 -17.48 -1.78 9.81
N VAL A 176 -16.78 -2.22 8.75
CA VAL A 176 -15.33 -2.47 8.79
C VAL A 176 -14.56 -1.17 9.01
N VAL A 177 -14.88 -0.13 8.24
CA VAL A 177 -14.23 1.18 8.32
C VAL A 177 -14.48 1.83 9.69
N LYS A 178 -15.68 1.71 10.27
CA LYS A 178 -15.94 2.23 11.62
C LYS A 178 -15.09 1.54 12.69
N ALA A 179 -14.93 0.22 12.61
CA ALA A 179 -14.12 -0.54 13.58
C ALA A 179 -12.63 -0.15 13.51
N LEU A 180 -12.09 -0.08 12.30
CA LEU A 180 -10.70 0.32 12.07
C LEU A 180 -10.45 1.80 12.40
N ALA A 181 -11.39 2.69 12.07
CA ALA A 181 -11.30 4.11 12.43
C ALA A 181 -11.32 4.32 13.95
N TRP A 182 -12.13 3.55 14.67
CA TRP A 182 -12.13 3.57 16.13
C TRP A 182 -10.78 3.11 16.71
N LEU A 183 -10.18 2.06 16.13
CA LEU A 183 -8.84 1.58 16.52
C LEU A 183 -7.78 2.66 16.29
N LEU A 184 -7.76 3.30 15.11
CA LEU A 184 -6.79 4.36 14.79
C LEU A 184 -6.99 5.61 15.67
N SER A 185 -8.23 6.05 15.87
CA SER A 185 -8.52 7.20 16.74
C SER A 185 -8.06 6.96 18.17
N LYS A 186 -8.24 5.74 18.70
CA LYS A 186 -7.79 5.37 20.05
C LYS A 186 -6.27 5.27 20.18
N THR A 187 -5.60 4.75 19.15
CA THR A 187 -4.14 4.51 19.19
C THR A 187 -3.33 5.78 18.91
N LEU A 188 -3.73 6.56 17.90
CA LEU A 188 -3.01 7.76 17.46
C LEU A 188 -3.50 9.05 18.11
N GLY A 189 -4.69 9.04 18.72
CA GLY A 189 -5.30 10.22 19.35
C GLY A 189 -5.80 11.25 18.34
N ILE A 190 -6.10 10.81 17.12
CA ILE A 190 -6.56 11.63 16.00
C ILE A 190 -8.10 11.71 15.96
N SER A 191 -8.65 12.69 15.25
CA SER A 191 -10.09 12.95 15.18
C SER A 191 -10.86 11.80 14.52
N GLY A 192 -12.13 11.63 14.90
CA GLY A 192 -12.95 10.56 14.35
C GLY A 192 -13.19 10.72 12.84
N ALA A 193 -13.33 11.94 12.35
CA ALA A 193 -13.51 12.22 10.93
C ALA A 193 -12.25 11.90 10.13
N GLU A 194 -11.08 12.38 10.56
CA GLU A 194 -9.84 12.09 9.83
C GLU A 194 -9.49 10.59 9.89
N SER A 195 -9.74 9.92 11.02
CA SER A 195 -9.60 8.45 11.14
C SER A 195 -10.50 7.70 10.17
N LEU A 196 -11.77 8.14 10.04
CA LEU A 196 -12.75 7.48 9.18
C LEU A 196 -12.36 7.60 7.71
N SER A 197 -11.85 8.77 7.29
CA SER A 197 -11.40 8.97 5.91
C SER A 197 -10.15 8.15 5.60
N VAL A 198 -9.13 8.19 6.46
CA VAL A 198 -7.88 7.42 6.27
C VAL A 198 -8.15 5.93 6.23
N THR A 199 -9.01 5.44 7.13
CA THR A 199 -9.42 4.03 7.12
C THR A 199 -10.24 3.68 5.88
N GLY A 200 -11.12 4.57 5.43
CA GLY A 200 -11.91 4.38 4.22
C GLY A 200 -11.02 4.21 2.98
N ASN A 201 -9.92 4.95 2.91
CA ASN A 201 -8.93 4.93 1.83
C ASN A 201 -8.18 3.59 1.68
N ILE A 202 -8.25 2.69 2.66
CA ILE A 202 -7.71 1.31 2.52
C ILE A 202 -8.48 0.53 1.45
N PHE A 203 -9.78 0.83 1.30
CA PHE A 203 -10.69 0.12 0.40
C PHE A 203 -11.17 1.00 -0.76
N LEU A 204 -11.51 2.25 -0.45
CA LEU A 204 -12.06 3.24 -1.36
C LEU A 204 -10.96 4.12 -1.96
N GLY A 205 -11.23 4.74 -3.10
CA GLY A 205 -10.30 5.70 -3.69
C GLY A 205 -10.25 7.05 -2.95
N GLN A 206 -9.21 7.83 -3.23
CA GLN A 206 -8.99 9.17 -2.70
C GLN A 206 -10.15 10.16 -2.90
N THR A 207 -11.00 9.94 -3.90
CA THR A 207 -12.21 10.74 -4.17
C THR A 207 -13.46 10.21 -3.49
N GLU A 208 -13.46 8.94 -3.08
CA GLU A 208 -14.61 8.23 -2.53
C GLU A 208 -14.59 8.20 -1.00
N ALA A 209 -13.42 7.99 -0.40
CA ALA A 209 -13.30 7.95 1.06
C ALA A 209 -13.70 9.27 1.75
N PRO A 210 -13.41 10.47 1.21
CA PRO A 210 -13.89 11.72 1.80
C PRO A 210 -15.42 11.85 1.81
N LEU A 211 -16.15 11.11 0.96
CA LEU A 211 -17.62 11.12 0.98
C LEU A 211 -18.17 10.55 2.29
N LEU A 212 -17.43 9.67 2.98
CA LEU A 212 -17.80 9.14 4.30
C LEU A 212 -17.87 10.23 5.36
N ILE A 213 -17.12 11.32 5.17
CA ILE A 213 -16.99 12.42 6.11
C ILE A 213 -17.49 13.74 5.54
N LYS A 214 -18.28 13.71 4.46
CA LYS A 214 -18.75 14.89 3.74
C LYS A 214 -19.32 15.99 4.66
N ALA A 215 -20.12 15.59 5.65
CA ALA A 215 -20.74 16.53 6.60
C ALA A 215 -19.76 17.19 7.59
N TYR A 216 -18.55 16.64 7.72
CA TYR A 216 -17.51 17.12 8.63
C TYR A 216 -16.41 17.92 7.92
N LEU A 217 -16.25 17.77 6.59
CA LEU A 217 -15.18 18.41 5.81
C LEU A 217 -15.13 19.93 6.00
N GLU A 218 -16.28 20.60 6.03
CA GLU A 218 -16.36 22.06 6.21
C GLU A 218 -15.90 22.54 7.59
N LYS A 219 -15.93 21.64 8.59
CA LYS A 219 -15.58 21.94 9.98
C LYS A 219 -14.16 21.49 10.34
N MET A 220 -13.48 20.81 9.43
CA MET A 220 -12.13 20.30 9.66
C MET A 220 -11.11 21.44 9.63
N ASN A 221 -10.12 21.35 10.51
CA ASN A 221 -8.98 22.23 10.50
C ASN A 221 -8.00 21.88 9.37
N ARG A 222 -7.01 22.75 9.13
CA ARG A 222 -6.03 22.54 8.04
C ARG A 222 -5.19 21.27 8.17
N SER A 223 -4.89 20.83 9.40
CA SER A 223 -4.14 19.60 9.64
C SER A 223 -4.97 18.37 9.31
N GLU A 224 -6.25 18.39 9.68
CA GLU A 224 -7.20 17.31 9.38
C GLU A 224 -7.42 17.16 7.87
N ILE A 225 -7.62 18.28 7.16
CA ILE A 225 -7.75 18.26 5.69
C ILE A 225 -6.45 17.76 5.04
N LEU A 226 -5.30 18.22 5.51
CA LEU A 226 -4.01 17.75 5.01
C LEU A 226 -3.84 16.24 5.22
N LEU A 227 -4.24 15.71 6.38
CA LEU A 227 -4.19 14.27 6.65
C LEU A 227 -5.10 13.49 5.71
N VAL A 228 -6.32 13.97 5.45
CA VAL A 228 -7.25 13.35 4.49
C VAL A 228 -6.63 13.28 3.09
N MET A 229 -5.99 14.35 2.63
CA MET A 229 -5.32 14.40 1.33
C MET A 229 -4.10 13.48 1.27
N ILE A 230 -3.24 13.50 2.30
CA ILE A 230 -2.05 12.63 2.37
C ILE A 230 -2.47 11.16 2.42
N GLY A 231 -3.47 10.82 3.25
CA GLY A 231 -3.97 9.46 3.34
C GLY A 231 -4.52 8.94 2.02
N GLY A 232 -5.20 9.79 1.23
CA GLY A 232 -5.67 9.40 -0.10
C GLY A 232 -4.54 9.17 -1.12
N MET A 233 -3.45 9.93 -1.00
CA MET A 233 -2.27 9.77 -1.87
C MET A 233 -1.33 8.65 -1.44
N ALA A 234 -1.40 8.25 -0.17
CA ALA A 234 -0.58 7.18 0.39
C ALA A 234 -1.13 5.78 0.06
N THR A 235 -2.44 5.65 -0.12
CA THR A 235 -3.11 4.36 -0.37
C THR A 235 -3.43 4.14 -1.86
N VAL A 236 -3.90 2.93 -2.17
CA VAL A 236 -4.40 2.55 -3.50
C VAL A 236 -5.81 2.01 -3.35
N ALA A 237 -6.72 2.45 -4.22
CA ALA A 237 -8.10 1.96 -4.24
C ALA A 237 -8.15 0.46 -4.55
N GLY A 238 -9.09 -0.28 -3.95
CA GLY A 238 -9.21 -1.74 -4.15
C GLY A 238 -9.35 -2.16 -5.62
N ALA A 239 -10.01 -1.34 -6.45
CA ALA A 239 -10.15 -1.59 -7.88
C ALA A 239 -8.82 -1.54 -8.64
N VAL A 240 -7.96 -0.56 -8.31
CA VAL A 240 -6.63 -0.42 -8.92
C VAL A 240 -5.65 -1.45 -8.34
N LEU A 241 -5.83 -1.82 -7.07
CA LEU A 241 -5.09 -2.92 -6.43
C LEU A 241 -5.27 -4.23 -7.20
N ALA A 242 -6.51 -4.58 -7.51
CA ALA A 242 -6.86 -5.79 -8.26
C ALA A 242 -6.22 -5.79 -9.65
N ALA A 243 -6.28 -4.65 -10.35
CA ALA A 243 -5.60 -4.44 -11.62
C ALA A 243 -4.08 -4.72 -11.53
N TYR A 244 -3.40 -4.21 -10.49
CA TYR A 244 -1.97 -4.48 -10.30
C TYR A 244 -1.67 -5.94 -9.97
N ILE A 245 -2.51 -6.61 -9.19
CA ILE A 245 -2.36 -8.05 -8.90
C ILE A 245 -2.46 -8.86 -10.20
N GLY A 246 -3.46 -8.57 -11.04
CA GLY A 246 -3.63 -9.24 -12.32
C GLY A 246 -2.47 -8.97 -13.29
N PHE A 247 -2.03 -7.72 -13.37
CA PHE A 247 -0.92 -7.32 -14.25
C PHE A 247 0.42 -7.91 -13.82
N LEU A 248 0.80 -7.78 -12.54
CA LEU A 248 2.09 -8.24 -12.03
C LEU A 248 2.16 -9.76 -11.85
N GLY A 249 1.03 -10.38 -11.47
CA GLY A 249 0.94 -11.81 -11.27
C GLY A 249 0.81 -12.62 -12.57
N GLY A 250 0.47 -11.96 -13.69
CA GLY A 250 0.30 -12.63 -14.98
C GLY A 250 -0.72 -13.77 -14.87
N ASP A 251 -0.39 -14.96 -15.37
CA ASP A 251 -1.22 -16.17 -15.24
C ASP A 251 -0.82 -17.09 -14.07
N ASP A 252 0.22 -16.75 -13.30
CA ASP A 252 0.69 -17.57 -12.17
C ASP A 252 -0.11 -17.29 -10.90
N PRO A 253 -0.90 -18.27 -10.39
CA PRO A 253 -1.70 -18.08 -9.18
C PRO A 253 -0.86 -17.81 -7.92
N ILE A 254 0.35 -18.36 -7.84
CA ILE A 254 1.25 -18.19 -6.67
C ILE A 254 1.77 -16.76 -6.66
N LEU A 255 2.19 -16.25 -7.83
CA LEU A 255 2.70 -14.91 -7.98
C LEU A 255 1.60 -13.86 -7.71
N ARG A 256 0.38 -14.06 -8.26
CA ARG A 256 -0.78 -13.21 -7.96
C ARG A 256 -1.07 -13.14 -6.47
N LEU A 257 -1.04 -14.28 -5.77
CA LEU A 257 -1.29 -14.33 -4.34
C LEU A 257 -0.18 -13.60 -3.55
N GLN A 258 1.08 -13.73 -3.96
CA GLN A 258 2.19 -13.01 -3.35
C GLN A 258 2.04 -11.50 -3.52
N PHE A 259 1.75 -11.02 -4.73
CA PHE A 259 1.49 -9.59 -4.97
C PHE A 259 0.25 -9.11 -4.23
N ALA A 260 -0.83 -9.91 -4.18
CA ALA A 260 -2.03 -9.58 -3.41
C ALA A 260 -1.72 -9.41 -1.92
N LYS A 261 -0.95 -10.33 -1.32
CA LYS A 261 -0.49 -10.22 0.08
C LYS A 261 0.27 -8.90 0.31
N HIS A 262 1.23 -8.57 -0.55
CA HIS A 262 2.05 -7.37 -0.40
C HIS A 262 1.27 -6.07 -0.64
N LEU A 263 0.41 -6.04 -1.66
CA LEU A 263 -0.39 -4.88 -2.02
C LEU A 263 -1.48 -4.59 -0.97
N LEU A 264 -2.12 -5.63 -0.43
CA LEU A 264 -3.05 -5.47 0.70
C LEU A 264 -2.34 -4.97 1.95
N ALA A 265 -1.15 -5.52 2.25
CA ALA A 265 -0.34 -5.05 3.36
C ALA A 265 0.04 -3.57 3.20
N ALA A 266 0.47 -3.18 2.00
CA ALA A 266 0.81 -1.78 1.68
C ALA A 266 -0.40 -0.85 1.88
N SER A 267 -1.58 -1.24 1.42
CA SER A 267 -2.80 -0.43 1.57
C SER A 267 -3.20 -0.23 3.04
N VAL A 268 -3.02 -1.24 3.91
CA VAL A 268 -3.31 -1.13 5.35
C VAL A 268 -2.24 -0.36 6.12
N MET A 269 -0.99 -0.38 5.65
CA MET A 269 0.14 0.32 6.28
C MET A 269 0.25 1.80 5.91
N ALA A 270 -0.43 2.23 4.85
CA ALA A 270 -0.47 3.60 4.35
C ALA A 270 -1.46 4.47 5.14
#